data_AF-A0A2G9S2Y0-F1
#
_entry.id   AF-A0A2G9S2Y0-F1
#
_cell.length_a   1.000
_cell.length_b   1.000
_cell.length_c   1.000
_cell.angle_alpha   90.00
_cell.angle_beta   90.00
_cell.angle_gamma   90.00
#
_symmetry.space_group_name_H-M   'P 1'
#
loop_
_entity.id
_entity.type
_entity.pdbx_description
1 polymer ?
#
loop_
_entity_poly.entity_id
_entity_poly.type
_entity_poly.pdbx_seq_one_letter_code
_entity_poly.pdbx_strand_id
1 'polypeptide(L)'
;MDVEVKFPDRHLSVVAAICEFIALAYFEQLKVSHDAWQVCAEALAKRIYRYSELTALQQQLIRETLIAWLQSQMLNAQPEKTFIRNKAAQVFALVFVTEYLSTWPKFIFDILSVVGLNPRGVDLYLRVLMAIDAEVVDRDIIHTPEIY
;
A
#
# COMPACT_ATOMS: atom_id res chain seq x y z
N MET A 1 22.07 42.72 22.02
CA MET A 1 20.96 42.16 21.23
C MET A 1 21.59 41.38 20.10
N ASP A 2 22.02 40.16 20.40
CA ASP A 2 22.63 39.27 19.43
C ASP A 2 21.55 38.70 18.53
N VAL A 3 21.64 39.04 17.24
CA VAL A 3 20.81 38.43 16.20
C VAL A 3 21.46 37.11 15.84
N GLU A 4 21.01 36.04 16.46
CA GLU A 4 21.38 34.68 16.11
C GLU A 4 20.79 34.36 14.73
N VAL A 5 21.62 34.47 13.70
CA VAL A 5 21.28 34.07 12.33
C VAL A 5 21.18 32.55 12.32
N LYS A 6 19.96 32.03 12.46
CA LYS A 6 19.64 30.60 12.33
C LYS A 6 19.82 30.20 10.87
N PHE A 7 20.99 29.65 10.55
CA PHE A 7 21.24 29.02 9.25
C PHE A 7 20.30 27.81 9.10
N PRO A 8 19.51 27.71 8.01
CA PRO A 8 18.67 26.53 7.80
C PRO A 8 19.58 25.35 7.49
N ASP A 9 19.37 24.23 8.18
CA ASP A 9 20.13 22.97 8.09
C ASP A 9 20.03 22.35 6.68
N ARG A 10 20.74 22.92 5.71
CA ARG A 10 20.88 22.42 4.33
C ARG A 10 21.44 20.99 4.30
N HIS A 11 22.18 20.59 5.34
CA HIS A 11 22.72 19.25 5.46
C HIS A 11 21.64 18.20 5.78
N LEU A 12 20.64 18.55 6.60
CA LEU A 12 19.52 17.65 6.89
C LEU A 12 18.62 17.42 5.67
N SER A 13 18.37 18.47 4.87
CA SER A 13 17.55 18.32 3.65
C SER A 13 18.25 17.52 2.55
N VAL A 14 19.56 17.67 2.41
CA VAL A 14 20.36 16.92 1.43
C VAL A 14 20.47 15.45 1.84
N VAL A 15 20.71 15.15 3.11
CA VAL A 15 20.73 13.76 3.60
C VAL A 15 19.36 13.11 3.47
N ALA A 16 18.26 13.84 3.76
CA ALA A 16 16.90 13.33 3.55
C ALA A 16 16.62 13.03 2.08
N ALA A 17 16.97 13.94 1.16
CA ALA A 17 16.79 13.75 -0.28
C ALA A 17 17.64 12.60 -0.83
N ILE A 18 18.87 12.43 -0.33
CA ILE A 18 19.74 11.30 -0.69
C ILE A 18 19.16 9.98 -0.19
N CYS A 19 18.70 9.92 1.06
CA CYS A 19 18.03 8.74 1.61
C CYS A 19 16.77 8.39 0.82
N GLU A 20 15.97 9.38 0.42
CA GLU A 20 14.77 9.18 -0.40
C GLU A 20 15.13 8.64 -1.80
N PHE A 21 16.16 9.19 -2.44
CA PHE A 21 16.65 8.71 -3.72
C PHE A 21 17.19 7.27 -3.64
N ILE A 22 17.96 6.94 -2.61
CA ILE A 22 18.49 5.59 -2.40
C ILE A 22 17.36 4.62 -2.10
N ALA A 23 16.37 5.01 -1.29
CA ALA A 23 15.20 4.19 -1.02
C ALA A 23 14.42 3.91 -2.30
N LEU A 24 14.16 4.93 -3.12
CA LEU A 24 13.49 4.78 -4.42
C LEU A 24 14.27 3.88 -5.37
N ALA A 25 15.59 4.06 -5.47
CA ALA A 25 16.45 3.21 -6.31
C ALA A 25 16.44 1.75 -5.83
N TYR A 26 16.46 1.53 -4.52
CA TYR A 26 16.37 0.20 -3.93
C TYR A 26 14.98 -0.42 -4.17
N PHE A 27 13.91 0.36 -4.06
CA PHE A 27 12.55 -0.07 -4.40
C PHE A 27 12.41 -0.41 -5.89
N GLU A 28 13.01 0.36 -6.78
CA GLU A 28 13.04 0.06 -8.22
C GLU A 28 13.83 -1.22 -8.53
N GLN A 29 14.94 -1.46 -7.82
CA GLN A 29 15.66 -2.73 -7.92
C GLN A 29 14.83 -3.91 -7.40
N LEU A 30 14.14 -3.75 -6.27
CA LEU A 30 13.19 -4.73 -5.76
C LEU A 30 12.05 -4.98 -6.75
N LYS A 31 11.58 -3.95 -7.46
CA LYS A 31 10.60 -4.09 -8.55
C LYS A 31 11.14 -4.88 -9.76
N VAL A 32 12.44 -5.08 -9.89
CA VAL A 32 13.05 -5.87 -11.00
C VAL A 32 13.39 -7.29 -10.57
N SER A 33 13.58 -7.53 -9.27
CA SER A 33 13.98 -8.82 -8.74
C SER A 33 12.84 -9.86 -8.79
N HIS A 34 13.21 -11.08 -9.21
CA HIS A 34 12.30 -12.23 -9.33
C HIS A 34 11.79 -12.74 -7.97
N ASP A 35 12.55 -12.53 -6.89
CA ASP A 35 12.25 -13.07 -5.55
C ASP A 35 11.91 -11.98 -4.52
N ALA A 36 12.00 -10.69 -4.89
CA ALA A 36 11.67 -9.57 -4.02
C ALA A 36 10.21 -9.58 -3.53
N TRP A 37 9.31 -10.27 -4.24
CA TRP A 37 7.94 -10.46 -3.79
C TRP A 37 7.85 -11.25 -2.48
N GLN A 38 8.83 -12.12 -2.17
CA GLN A 38 8.89 -12.86 -0.90
C GLN A 38 9.18 -11.90 0.26
N VAL A 39 10.13 -10.98 0.08
CA VAL A 39 10.44 -9.91 1.05
C VAL A 39 9.23 -9.00 1.24
N CYS A 40 8.54 -8.61 0.17
CA CYS A 40 7.31 -7.84 0.27
C CYS A 40 6.17 -8.63 0.93
N ALA A 41 6.04 -9.93 0.66
CA ALA A 41 5.02 -10.79 1.26
C ALA A 41 5.23 -10.98 2.76
N GLU A 42 6.48 -11.19 3.18
CA GLU A 42 6.84 -11.40 4.58
C GLU A 42 6.74 -10.11 5.39
N ALA A 43 7.18 -8.99 4.80
CA ALA A 43 6.99 -7.66 5.39
C ALA A 43 5.50 -7.30 5.49
N LEU A 44 4.70 -7.65 4.49
CA LEU A 44 3.26 -7.43 4.49
C LEU A 44 2.59 -8.33 5.54
N ALA A 45 2.88 -9.63 5.58
CA ALA A 45 2.38 -10.58 6.58
C ALA A 45 2.70 -10.14 8.01
N LYS A 46 3.92 -9.64 8.25
CA LYS A 46 4.32 -9.12 9.55
C LYS A 46 3.57 -7.83 9.93
N ARG A 47 3.11 -7.04 8.96
CA ARG A 47 2.32 -5.82 9.16
C ARG A 47 0.81 -6.11 9.22
N ILE A 48 0.34 -7.19 8.60
CA ILE A 48 -1.04 -7.72 8.63
C ILE A 48 -1.49 -7.98 10.08
N TYR A 49 -0.62 -8.54 10.92
CA TYR A 49 -0.94 -8.76 12.33
C TYR A 49 -1.05 -7.47 13.17
N ARG A 50 -0.59 -6.32 12.65
CA ARG A 50 -0.47 -5.07 13.43
C ARG A 50 -1.16 -3.85 12.83
N TYR A 51 -1.93 -4.00 11.74
CA TYR A 51 -2.61 -2.86 11.14
C TYR A 51 -3.61 -2.20 12.11
N SER A 52 -4.32 -3.01 12.90
CA SER A 52 -5.22 -2.55 13.96
C SER A 52 -4.50 -1.91 15.16
N GLU A 53 -3.19 -2.14 15.31
CA GLU A 53 -2.36 -1.53 16.36
C GLU A 53 -1.83 -0.14 15.95
N LEU A 54 -2.01 0.25 14.68
CA LEU A 54 -1.59 1.56 14.19
C LEU A 54 -2.49 2.66 14.74
N THR A 55 -1.92 3.84 14.95
CA THR A 55 -2.69 5.02 15.34
C THR A 55 -3.60 5.48 14.19
N ALA A 56 -4.71 6.16 14.51
CA ALA A 56 -5.65 6.67 13.50
C ALA A 56 -4.96 7.55 12.44
N LEU A 57 -3.96 8.35 12.83
CA LEU A 57 -3.19 9.19 11.90
C LEU A 57 -2.36 8.34 10.91
N GLN A 58 -1.77 7.24 11.39
CA GLN A 58 -1.01 6.33 10.52
C GLN A 58 -1.92 5.58 9.56
N GLN A 59 -3.09 5.14 10.01
CA GLN A 59 -4.10 4.53 9.15
C GLN A 59 -4.54 5.51 8.06
N GLN A 60 -4.86 6.76 8.43
CA GLN A 60 -5.21 7.80 7.46
C GLN A 60 -4.10 8.03 6.43
N LEU A 61 -2.84 8.15 6.86
CA LEU A 61 -1.70 8.35 5.96
C LEU A 61 -1.55 7.18 4.97
N ILE A 62 -1.80 5.94 5.42
CA ILE A 62 -1.79 4.77 4.53
C ILE A 62 -2.89 4.89 3.48
N ARG A 63 -4.12 5.27 3.86
CA ARG A 63 -5.22 5.47 2.90
C ARG A 63 -4.86 6.51 1.84
N GLU A 64 -4.39 7.67 2.27
CA GLU A 64 -3.99 8.77 1.38
C GLU A 64 -2.89 8.32 0.42
N THR A 65 -1.89 7.60 0.93
CA THR A 65 -0.79 7.06 0.12
C THR A 65 -1.29 6.05 -0.93
N LEU A 66 -2.20 5.14 -0.54
CA LEU A 66 -2.77 4.15 -1.45
C LEU A 66 -3.61 4.79 -2.56
N ILE A 67 -4.43 5.79 -2.21
CA ILE A 67 -5.22 6.54 -3.19
C ILE A 67 -4.32 7.34 -4.13
N ALA A 68 -3.30 8.01 -3.62
CA ALA A 68 -2.33 8.73 -4.44
C ALA A 68 -1.58 7.79 -5.39
N TRP A 69 -1.19 6.61 -4.91
CA TRP A 69 -0.57 5.59 -5.75
C TRP A 69 -1.53 5.11 -6.86
N LEU A 70 -2.79 4.84 -6.50
CA LEU A 70 -3.83 4.43 -7.47
C LEU A 70 -4.04 5.49 -8.56
N GLN A 71 -4.10 6.76 -8.17
CA GLN A 71 -4.20 7.88 -9.11
C GLN A 71 -2.97 7.96 -10.02
N SER A 72 -1.76 7.77 -9.49
CA SER A 72 -0.53 7.73 -10.29
C SER A 72 -0.58 6.61 -11.35
N GLN A 73 -1.16 5.45 -11.02
CA GLN A 73 -1.32 4.37 -12.00
C GLN A 73 -2.19 4.76 -13.19
N MET A 74 -3.14 5.69 -13.01
CA MET A 74 -4.00 6.16 -14.09
C MET A 74 -3.27 7.11 -15.05
N LEU A 75 -2.22 7.78 -14.57
CA LEU A 75 -1.43 8.76 -15.32
C LEU A 75 -0.17 8.15 -15.96
N ASN A 76 0.33 7.04 -15.43
CA ASN A 76 1.55 6.41 -15.91
C ASN A 76 1.40 5.88 -17.34
N ALA A 77 2.39 6.15 -18.21
CA ALA A 77 2.38 5.72 -19.61
C ALA A 77 2.37 4.19 -19.74
N GLN A 78 3.13 3.50 -18.89
CA GLN A 78 3.22 2.04 -18.86
C GLN A 78 2.56 1.47 -17.61
N PRO A 79 1.87 0.33 -17.73
CA PRO A 79 1.32 -0.35 -16.57
C PRO A 79 2.44 -0.91 -15.69
N GLU A 80 2.26 -0.84 -14.38
CA GLU A 80 3.15 -1.51 -13.43
C GLU A 80 3.18 -3.03 -13.66
N LYS A 81 4.28 -3.65 -13.22
CA LYS A 81 4.46 -5.09 -13.34
C LYS A 81 3.34 -5.84 -12.62
N THR A 82 2.92 -6.98 -13.18
CA THR A 82 1.78 -7.75 -12.67
C THR A 82 1.89 -8.07 -11.18
N PHE A 83 3.09 -8.44 -10.70
CA PHE A 83 3.28 -8.77 -9.29
C PHE A 83 3.12 -7.55 -8.36
N ILE A 84 3.49 -6.34 -8.81
CA ILE A 84 3.29 -5.10 -8.04
C ILE A 84 1.80 -4.81 -7.92
N ARG A 85 1.04 -4.95 -9.02
CA ARG A 85 -0.42 -4.82 -9.00
C ARG A 85 -1.09 -5.83 -8.08
N ASN A 86 -0.63 -7.08 -8.08
CA ASN A 86 -1.12 -8.11 -7.16
C ASN A 86 -0.84 -7.77 -5.71
N LYS A 87 0.37 -7.28 -5.40
CA LYS A 87 0.73 -6.88 -4.03
C LYS A 87 -0.04 -5.64 -3.57
N ALA A 88 -0.23 -4.66 -4.44
CA ALA A 88 -1.08 -3.51 -4.16
C ALA A 88 -2.52 -3.95 -3.88
N ALA A 89 -3.07 -4.85 -4.69
CA ALA A 89 -4.41 -5.39 -4.48
C ALA A 89 -4.57 -6.08 -3.11
N GLN A 90 -3.58 -6.87 -2.70
CA GLN A 90 -3.54 -7.46 -1.35
C GLN A 90 -3.54 -6.37 -0.26
N VAL A 91 -2.72 -5.32 -0.38
CA VAL A 91 -2.71 -4.21 0.57
C VAL A 91 -4.08 -3.52 0.68
N PHE A 92 -4.75 -3.27 -0.45
CA PHE A 92 -6.10 -2.70 -0.47
C PHE A 92 -7.13 -3.60 0.21
N ALA A 93 -7.07 -4.92 -0.05
CA ALA A 93 -7.94 -5.88 0.61
C ALA A 93 -7.76 -5.91 2.13
N LEU A 94 -6.52 -5.76 2.60
CA LEU A 94 -6.21 -5.70 4.03
C LEU A 94 -6.78 -4.46 4.69
N VAL A 95 -6.64 -3.29 4.07
CA VAL A 95 -7.27 -2.06 4.56
C VAL A 95 -8.79 -2.24 4.62
N PHE A 96 -9.38 -2.82 3.58
CA PHE A 96 -10.81 -3.10 3.51
C PHE A 96 -11.29 -3.96 4.69
N VAL A 97 -10.69 -5.13 4.94
CA VAL A 97 -11.17 -6.03 6.02
C VAL A 97 -11.07 -5.41 7.41
N THR A 98 -10.15 -4.46 7.61
CA THR A 98 -10.01 -3.75 8.90
C THR A 98 -10.91 -2.53 9.05
N GLU A 99 -11.25 -1.85 7.95
CA GLU A 99 -11.85 -0.51 8.01
C GLU A 99 -13.25 -0.43 7.42
N TYR A 100 -13.64 -1.37 6.56
CA TYR A 100 -14.90 -1.32 5.83
C TYR A 100 -16.12 -1.24 6.75
N LEU A 101 -16.14 -2.06 7.80
CA LEU A 101 -17.25 -2.09 8.77
C LEU A 101 -17.19 -0.97 9.81
N SER A 102 -16.07 -0.23 9.91
CA SER A 102 -15.85 0.73 10.97
C SER A 102 -15.83 2.17 10.46
N THR A 103 -14.82 2.51 9.65
CA THR A 103 -14.47 3.89 9.35
C THR A 103 -14.49 4.22 7.86
N TRP A 104 -14.53 3.21 6.98
CA TRP A 104 -14.53 3.41 5.53
C TRP A 104 -15.54 2.55 4.76
N PRO A 105 -16.86 2.68 5.03
CA PRO A 105 -17.91 1.88 4.37
C PRO A 105 -18.06 2.19 2.87
N LYS A 106 -17.58 3.34 2.41
CA LYS A 106 -17.63 3.75 0.99
C LYS A 106 -16.43 3.28 0.17
N PHE A 107 -15.50 2.52 0.75
CA PHE A 107 -14.25 2.08 0.12
C PHE A 107 -14.43 1.65 -1.35
N ILE A 108 -15.36 0.72 -1.62
CA ILE A 108 -15.57 0.18 -2.97
C ILE A 108 -15.93 1.27 -3.98
N PHE A 109 -16.82 2.20 -3.59
CA PHE A 109 -17.24 3.31 -4.44
C PHE A 109 -16.14 4.35 -4.62
N ASP A 110 -15.39 4.64 -3.56
CA ASP A 110 -14.30 5.61 -3.61
C ASP A 110 -13.18 5.10 -4.54
N ILE A 111 -12.79 3.83 -4.43
CA ILE A 111 -11.82 3.22 -5.36
C ILE A 111 -12.36 3.25 -6.79
N LEU A 112 -13.60 2.82 -7.02
CA LEU A 112 -14.22 2.81 -8.35
C LEU A 112 -14.28 4.23 -8.96
N SER A 113 -14.54 5.24 -8.14
CA SER A 113 -14.58 6.64 -8.57
C SER A 113 -13.21 7.14 -9.05
N VAL A 114 -12.12 6.65 -8.45
CA VAL A 114 -10.75 7.01 -8.83
C VAL A 114 -10.33 6.31 -10.12
N VAL A 115 -10.64 5.02 -10.28
CA VAL A 115 -10.25 4.29 -11.51
C VAL A 115 -11.15 4.62 -12.70
N GLY A 116 -12.41 4.94 -12.47
CA GLY A 116 -13.39 5.24 -13.52
C GLY A 116 -13.48 4.13 -14.56
N LEU A 117 -13.58 4.51 -15.85
CA LEU A 117 -13.63 3.58 -17.00
C LEU A 117 -12.24 3.29 -17.59
N ASN A 118 -11.15 3.58 -16.87
CA ASN A 118 -9.81 3.30 -17.35
C ASN A 118 -9.57 1.77 -17.35
N PRO A 119 -9.26 1.11 -18.49
CA PRO A 119 -9.07 -0.34 -18.54
C PRO A 119 -8.02 -0.87 -17.57
N ARG A 120 -6.96 -0.09 -17.31
CA ARG A 120 -5.91 -0.43 -16.35
C ARG A 120 -6.40 -0.32 -14.91
N GLY A 121 -7.19 0.71 -14.65
CA GLY A 121 -7.85 0.90 -13.36
C GLY A 121 -8.86 -0.19 -13.06
N VAL A 122 -9.63 -0.60 -14.07
CA VAL A 122 -10.57 -1.73 -13.95
C VAL A 122 -9.84 -3.04 -13.68
N ASP A 123 -8.75 -3.36 -14.37
CA ASP A 123 -7.92 -4.55 -14.05
C ASP A 123 -7.47 -4.55 -12.59
N LEU A 124 -6.98 -3.40 -12.10
CA LEU A 124 -6.52 -3.28 -10.71
C LEU A 124 -7.67 -3.38 -9.71
N TYR A 125 -8.81 -2.74 -9.99
CA TYR A 125 -10.01 -2.83 -9.17
C TYR A 125 -10.52 -4.27 -9.07
N LEU A 126 -10.57 -5.02 -10.18
CA LEU A 126 -10.95 -6.42 -10.16
C LEU A 126 -9.96 -7.28 -9.36
N ARG A 127 -8.65 -7.00 -9.44
CA ARG A 127 -7.66 -7.67 -8.57
C ARG A 127 -7.90 -7.39 -7.09
N VAL A 128 -8.24 -6.15 -6.74
CA VAL A 128 -8.61 -5.78 -5.36
C VAL A 128 -9.83 -6.58 -4.91
N LEU A 129 -10.88 -6.68 -5.72
CA LEU A 129 -12.07 -7.46 -5.39
C LEU A 129 -11.76 -8.95 -5.19
N MET A 130 -10.95 -9.55 -6.07
CA MET A 130 -10.52 -10.94 -5.92
C MET A 130 -9.66 -11.15 -4.66
N ALA A 131 -8.80 -10.18 -4.32
CA ALA A 131 -8.01 -10.24 -3.09
C ALA A 131 -8.89 -10.09 -1.84
N ILE A 132 -9.93 -9.24 -1.89
CA ILE A 132 -10.92 -9.14 -0.81
C ILE A 132 -11.67 -10.45 -0.64
N ASP A 133 -12.15 -11.06 -1.73
CA ASP A 133 -12.84 -12.35 -1.70
C ASP A 133 -11.96 -13.42 -1.04
N ALA A 134 -10.71 -13.54 -1.46
CA ALA A 134 -9.75 -14.47 -0.86
C ALA A 134 -9.54 -14.20 0.65
N GLU A 135 -9.33 -12.94 1.06
CA GLU A 135 -9.10 -12.57 2.46
C GLU A 135 -10.33 -12.78 3.35
N VAL A 136 -11.53 -12.56 2.84
CA VAL A 136 -12.78 -12.81 3.58
C VAL A 136 -13.03 -14.31 3.71
N VAL A 137 -12.84 -15.07 2.62
CA VAL A 137 -12.98 -16.53 2.63
C VAL A 137 -11.96 -17.18 3.57
N ASP A 138 -10.69 -16.76 3.53
CA ASP A 138 -9.64 -17.29 4.43
C ASP A 138 -9.94 -17.03 5.91
N ARG A 139 -10.66 -15.94 6.24
CA ARG A 139 -11.07 -15.63 7.62
C ARG A 139 -12.26 -16.45 8.11
N ASP A 140 -13.13 -16.90 7.21
CA ASP A 140 -14.30 -17.73 7.55
C ASP A 140 -13.97 -19.23 7.67
N ILE A 141 -12.82 -19.68 7.15
CA ILE A 141 -12.33 -21.04 7.35
C ILE A 141 -11.77 -21.13 8.78
N ILE A 142 -12.54 -21.70 9.71
CA ILE A 142 -12.01 -22.15 11.00
C ILE A 142 -10.93 -23.20 10.69
N HIS A 143 -9.66 -22.79 10.77
CA HIS A 143 -8.53 -23.71 10.75
C HIS A 143 -8.58 -24.52 12.05
N THR A 144 -9.31 -25.64 12.04
CA THR A 144 -9.27 -26.62 13.11
C THR A 144 -7.81 -27.08 13.23
N PRO A 145 -7.13 -26.84 14.37
CA PRO A 145 -5.76 -27.32 14.52
C PRO A 145 -5.80 -28.84 14.41
N GLU A 146 -5.05 -29.41 13.47
CA GLU A 146 -4.83 -30.85 13.42
C GLU A 146 -4.22 -31.28 14.74
N ILE A 147 -5.02 -32.00 15.54
CA ILE A 147 -4.60 -32.61 16.78
C ILE A 147 -3.71 -33.80 16.40
N TYR A 148 -2.39 -33.65 16.54
CA TYR A 148 -1.44 -34.77 16.57
C TYR A 148 -1.18 -35.18 18.02
#